data_AF-A0A2V6GEY0-F1
#
_entry.id   AF-A0A2V6GEY0-F1
#
_cell.length_a   1.000
_cell.length_b   1.000
_cell.length_c   1.000
_cell.angle_alpha   90.00
_cell.angle_beta   90.00
_cell.angle_gamma   90.00
#
_symmetry.space_group_name_H-M   'P 1'
#
loop_
_entity.id
_entity.type
_entity.pdbx_description
1 polymer ?
#
loop_
_entity_poly.entity_id
_entity_poly.type
_entity_poly.pdbx_seq_one_letter_code
_entity_poly.pdbx_strand_id
1 'polypeptide(L)'
;MSASARTLTIEQTLLEPSALPPPPTRHALLVILIALAALLHVVTVGTGDLYSETEGQYAGAAREMVASNNWLLPTNNGIPRLQKPPLLYWVIIASYKILGVNEAAARLPIALAVVATVALIFLIGEKLSDYWRGFIAGLIYLSFCGTFLLARIVMPEPLVTASMAGAMFCGICGYERRRHRRMWFAGV
;
A
#
# COMPACT_ATOMS: atom_id res chain seq x y z
N MET A 1 8.62 56.98 4.58
CA MET A 1 8.32 55.61 4.14
C MET A 1 7.73 54.87 5.34
N SER A 2 6.41 54.72 5.39
CA SER A 2 5.68 54.11 6.51
C SER A 2 5.72 52.60 6.40
N ALA A 3 6.34 51.93 7.38
CA ALA A 3 6.29 50.49 7.54
C ALA A 3 4.92 50.11 8.12
N SER A 4 4.02 49.64 7.27
CA SER A 4 2.72 49.10 7.68
C SER A 4 2.95 47.79 8.45
N ALA A 5 2.94 47.87 9.78
CA ALA A 5 2.87 46.70 10.64
C ALA A 5 1.57 45.95 10.34
N ARG A 6 1.66 44.78 9.68
CA ARG A 6 0.51 43.89 9.50
C ARG A 6 0.12 43.34 10.87
N THR A 7 -1.00 43.82 11.40
CA THR A 7 -1.68 43.23 12.56
C THR A 7 -2.19 41.85 12.18
N LEU A 8 -1.43 40.80 12.55
CA LEU A 8 -1.89 39.42 12.49
C LEU A 8 -3.06 39.27 13.48
N THR A 9 -4.25 38.96 12.97
CA THR A 9 -5.46 38.74 13.78
C THR A 9 -5.34 37.44 14.56
N ILE A 10 -5.81 37.41 15.81
CA ILE A 10 -5.75 36.24 16.72
C ILE A 10 -6.33 34.97 16.08
N GLU A 11 -7.32 35.12 15.21
CA GLU A 11 -7.89 34.06 14.37
C GLU A 11 -6.82 33.38 13.49
N GLN A 12 -5.91 34.14 12.88
CA GLN A 12 -4.83 33.60 12.04
C GLN A 12 -3.80 32.82 12.87
N THR A 13 -3.54 33.25 14.10
CA THR A 13 -2.58 32.59 15.01
C THR A 13 -3.14 31.32 15.67
N LEU A 14 -4.46 31.22 15.84
CA LEU A 14 -5.12 30.06 16.47
C LEU A 14 -5.61 29.02 15.46
N LEU A 15 -5.81 29.38 14.18
CA LEU A 15 -6.37 28.48 13.17
C LEU A 15 -5.32 27.72 12.34
N GLU A 16 -4.08 28.20 12.29
CA GLU A 16 -2.97 27.42 11.74
C GLU A 16 -2.35 26.62 12.89
N PRO A 17 -2.56 25.29 12.97
CA PRO A 17 -1.76 24.50 13.89
C PRO A 17 -0.30 24.79 13.55
N SER A 18 0.47 25.23 14.54
CA SER A 18 1.90 25.44 14.40
C SER A 18 2.45 24.23 13.68
N ALA A 19 2.93 24.40 12.46
CA ALA A 19 3.58 23.35 11.68
C ALA A 19 4.95 23.06 12.31
N LEU A 20 4.95 22.68 13.59
CA LEU A 20 6.12 22.11 14.23
C LEU A 20 6.46 20.87 13.42
N PRO A 21 7.72 20.75 12.96
CA PRO A 21 8.14 19.56 12.26
C PRO A 21 7.80 18.35 13.16
N PRO A 22 7.23 17.27 12.60
CA PRO A 22 6.89 16.13 13.41
C PRO A 22 8.14 15.66 14.16
N PRO A 23 8.00 15.20 15.42
CA PRO A 23 9.16 14.80 16.20
C PRO A 23 9.95 13.72 15.45
N PRO A 24 11.29 13.68 15.57
CA PRO A 24 12.10 12.69 14.86
C PRO A 24 11.72 11.24 15.22
N THR A 25 11.15 11.04 16.42
CA THR A 25 10.60 9.77 16.90
C THR A 25 9.50 9.22 16.00
N ARG A 26 8.64 10.08 15.43
CA ARG A 26 7.59 9.67 14.47
C ARG A 26 8.19 8.98 13.25
N HIS A 27 9.17 9.65 12.63
CA HIS A 27 9.82 9.16 11.42
C HIS A 27 10.58 7.85 11.71
N ALA A 28 11.26 7.79 12.86
CA ALA A 28 11.93 6.58 13.30
C ALA A 28 10.94 5.40 13.46
N LEU A 29 9.80 5.61 14.11
CA LEU A 29 8.79 4.55 14.30
C LEU A 29 8.20 4.05 12.98
N LEU A 30 7.89 4.96 12.05
CA LEU A 30 7.43 4.58 10.72
C LEU A 30 8.48 3.78 9.95
N VAL A 31 9.74 4.22 9.97
CA VAL A 31 10.86 3.53 9.32
C VAL A 31 11.07 2.14 9.94
N ILE A 32 11.05 2.03 11.27
CA ILE A 32 11.18 0.76 11.98
C ILE A 32 10.05 -0.20 11.57
N LEU A 33 8.81 0.30 11.52
CA LEU A 33 7.66 -0.52 11.15
C LEU A 33 7.74 -1.01 9.70
N ILE A 34 8.12 -0.13 8.77
CA ILE A 34 8.33 -0.49 7.35
C ILE A 34 9.49 -1.48 7.23
N ALA A 35 10.60 -1.24 7.92
CA ALA A 35 11.76 -2.12 7.89
C ALA A 35 11.42 -3.52 8.42
N LEU A 36 10.64 -3.60 9.50
CA LEU A 36 10.19 -4.87 10.06
C LEU A 36 9.24 -5.61 9.10
N ALA A 37 8.28 -4.90 8.49
CA ALA A 37 7.40 -5.50 7.48
C ALA A 37 8.17 -5.98 6.25
N ALA A 38 9.15 -5.20 5.77
CA ALA A 38 10.00 -5.59 4.65
C ALA A 38 10.89 -6.78 5.00
N LEU A 39 11.48 -6.81 6.19
CA LEU A 39 12.29 -7.93 6.67
C LEU A 39 11.46 -9.22 6.76
N LEU A 40 10.24 -9.14 7.26
CA LEU A 40 9.37 -10.31 7.40
C LEU A 40 8.83 -10.82 6.06
N HIS A 41 8.44 -9.92 5.15
CA HIS A 41 7.71 -10.30 3.94
C HIS A 41 8.54 -10.25 2.66
N VAL A 42 9.40 -9.25 2.48
CA VAL A 42 10.19 -9.10 1.24
C VAL A 42 11.42 -9.99 1.26
N VAL A 43 12.11 -10.12 2.40
CA VAL A 43 13.31 -10.97 2.49
C VAL A 43 12.95 -12.45 2.43
N THR A 44 11.77 -12.83 2.92
CA THR A 44 11.34 -14.24 2.91
C THR A 44 10.58 -14.65 1.64
N VAL A 45 10.39 -13.73 0.68
CA VAL A 45 9.57 -13.97 -0.52
C VAL A 45 10.14 -15.06 -1.44
N GLY A 46 11.47 -15.22 -1.47
CA GLY A 46 12.15 -16.27 -2.23
C GLY A 46 12.29 -17.60 -1.48
N THR A 47 11.75 -17.71 -0.26
CA THR A 47 11.89 -18.93 0.55
C THR A 47 10.72 -19.89 0.33
N GLY A 48 11.01 -21.06 -0.25
CA GLY A 48 10.06 -22.14 -0.51
C GLY A 48 9.42 -22.06 -1.91
N ASP A 49 9.13 -23.23 -2.48
CA ASP A 49 8.52 -23.37 -3.80
C ASP A 49 7.07 -22.83 -3.83
N LEU A 50 6.51 -22.63 -5.02
CA LEU A 50 5.08 -22.36 -5.23
C LEU A 50 4.22 -23.53 -4.73
N TYR A 51 3.79 -23.50 -3.48
CA TYR A 51 3.15 -24.64 -2.81
C TYR A 51 1.64 -24.74 -3.08
N SER A 52 0.99 -23.62 -3.44
CA SER A 52 -0.46 -23.59 -3.69
C SER A 52 -0.76 -23.64 -5.18
N GLU A 53 -1.72 -24.49 -5.58
CA GLU A 53 -2.24 -24.50 -6.96
C GLU A 53 -2.67 -23.12 -7.43
N THR A 54 -3.27 -22.32 -6.54
CA THR A 54 -3.72 -20.95 -6.86
C THR A 54 -2.55 -20.03 -7.19
N GLU A 55 -1.43 -20.19 -6.50
CA GLU A 55 -0.22 -19.42 -6.68
C GLU A 55 0.41 -19.68 -8.05
N GLY A 56 0.57 -20.97 -8.38
CA GLY A 56 1.04 -21.41 -9.69
C GLY A 56 0.12 -20.96 -10.82
N GLN A 57 -1.20 -20.89 -10.57
CA GLN A 57 -2.15 -20.41 -11.57
C GLN A 57 -2.00 -18.91 -11.88
N TYR A 58 -1.79 -18.06 -10.87
CA TYR A 58 -1.55 -16.63 -11.09
C TYR A 58 -0.18 -16.38 -11.72
N ALA A 59 0.87 -17.03 -11.20
CA ALA A 59 2.23 -16.90 -11.70
C ALA A 59 2.36 -17.41 -13.15
N GLY A 60 1.76 -18.57 -13.45
CA GLY A 60 1.72 -19.17 -14.77
C GLY A 60 0.94 -18.33 -15.77
N ALA A 61 -0.22 -17.80 -15.37
CA ALA A 61 -0.99 -16.93 -16.25
C ALA A 61 -0.29 -15.62 -16.56
N ALA A 62 0.35 -14.99 -15.57
CA ALA A 62 1.18 -13.81 -15.82
C ALA A 62 2.33 -14.14 -16.80
N ARG A 63 2.96 -15.32 -16.68
CA ARG A 63 4.01 -15.78 -17.60
C ARG A 63 3.49 -15.93 -19.04
N GLU A 64 2.33 -16.55 -19.22
CA GLU A 64 1.68 -16.70 -20.54
C GLU A 64 1.29 -15.35 -21.15
N MET A 65 0.82 -14.40 -20.34
CA MET A 65 0.52 -13.04 -20.81
C MET A 65 1.78 -12.30 -21.27
N VAL A 66 2.92 -12.48 -20.60
CA VAL A 66 4.21 -11.95 -21.08
C VAL A 66 4.61 -12.60 -22.40
N ALA A 67 4.52 -13.93 -22.50
CA ALA A 67 4.94 -14.67 -23.69
C ALA A 67 4.07 -14.40 -24.92
N SER A 68 2.75 -14.28 -24.73
CA SER A 68 1.78 -14.02 -25.80
C SER A 68 1.63 -12.54 -26.18
N ASN A 69 2.24 -11.63 -25.41
CA ASN A 69 1.99 -10.17 -25.49
C ASN A 69 0.51 -9.79 -25.40
N ASN A 70 -0.35 -10.67 -24.88
CA ASN A 70 -1.77 -10.36 -24.64
C ASN A 70 -1.99 -9.99 -23.17
N TRP A 71 -2.22 -8.71 -22.93
CA TRP A 71 -2.33 -8.15 -21.58
C TRP A 71 -3.78 -8.10 -21.09
N LEU A 72 -4.74 -8.40 -21.96
CA LEU A 72 -6.16 -8.34 -21.66
C LEU A 72 -6.72 -9.72 -21.28
N LEU A 73 -6.25 -10.77 -21.96
CA LEU A 73 -6.74 -12.14 -21.76
C LEU A 73 -5.72 -12.97 -20.98
N PRO A 74 -5.85 -13.10 -19.64
CA PRO A 74 -5.07 -14.07 -18.89
C PRO A 74 -5.45 -15.49 -19.30
N THR A 75 -4.47 -16.28 -19.71
CA THR A 75 -4.61 -17.72 -19.97
C THR A 75 -3.74 -18.49 -18.99
N ASN A 76 -4.15 -19.69 -18.60
CA ASN A 76 -3.28 -20.62 -17.88
C ASN A 76 -3.39 -22.00 -18.52
N ASN A 77 -2.28 -22.55 -18.99
CA ASN A 77 -2.22 -23.71 -19.86
C ASN A 77 -3.16 -23.58 -21.07
N GLY A 78 -3.24 -22.38 -21.65
CA GLY A 78 -4.12 -22.08 -22.80
C GLY A 78 -5.61 -21.91 -22.48
N ILE A 79 -6.03 -22.07 -21.22
CA ILE A 79 -7.42 -21.88 -20.79
C ILE A 79 -7.61 -20.44 -20.28
N PRO A 80 -8.54 -19.65 -20.87
CA PRO A 80 -8.82 -18.28 -20.40
C PRO A 80 -9.34 -18.23 -18.95
N ARG A 81 -8.78 -17.33 -18.13
CA ARG A 81 -9.19 -17.10 -16.73
C ARG A 81 -9.70 -15.68 -16.49
N LEU A 82 -10.95 -15.43 -16.87
CA LEU A 82 -11.61 -14.13 -16.70
C LEU A 82 -12.36 -13.95 -15.37
N GLN A 83 -12.08 -14.80 -14.38
CA GLN A 83 -12.77 -14.76 -13.08
C GLN A 83 -12.31 -13.59 -12.18
N LYS A 84 -11.11 -13.04 -12.43
CA LYS A 84 -10.49 -11.99 -11.62
C LYS A 84 -10.00 -10.86 -12.52
N PRO A 85 -10.02 -9.59 -12.04
CA PRO A 85 -9.57 -8.44 -12.83
C PRO A 85 -8.07 -8.54 -13.18
N PRO A 86 -7.64 -7.92 -14.30
CA PRO A 86 -6.29 -8.11 -14.83
C PRO A 86 -5.18 -7.44 -14.01
N LEU A 87 -5.55 -6.55 -13.08
CA LEU A 87 -4.62 -5.71 -12.32
C LEU A 87 -3.51 -6.52 -11.64
N LEU A 88 -3.86 -7.64 -10.98
CA LEU A 88 -2.88 -8.48 -10.31
C LEU A 88 -1.82 -9.00 -11.29
N TYR A 89 -2.26 -9.48 -12.46
CA TYR A 89 -1.35 -9.98 -13.50
C TYR A 89 -0.44 -8.88 -14.01
N TRP A 90 -0.93 -7.64 -14.19
CA TRP A 90 -0.09 -6.53 -14.65
C TRP A 90 1.04 -6.18 -13.68
N VAL A 91 0.77 -6.19 -12.37
CA VAL A 91 1.83 -5.91 -11.38
C VAL A 91 2.83 -7.06 -11.31
N ILE A 92 2.38 -8.31 -11.47
CA ILE A 92 3.28 -9.48 -11.57
C ILE A 92 4.13 -9.40 -12.86
N ILE A 93 3.53 -9.07 -14.00
CA ILE A 93 4.23 -8.88 -15.28
C ILE A 93 5.31 -7.79 -15.14
N ALA A 94 5.00 -6.68 -14.46
CA ALA A 94 5.98 -5.63 -14.20
C ALA A 94 7.16 -6.15 -13.38
N SER A 95 6.91 -6.98 -12.36
CA SER A 95 7.97 -7.61 -11.57
C SER A 95 8.80 -8.59 -12.39
N TYR A 96 8.16 -9.44 -13.21
CA TYR A 96 8.84 -10.36 -14.12
C TYR A 96 9.74 -9.67 -15.13
N LYS A 97 9.35 -8.48 -15.62
CA LYS A 97 10.18 -7.69 -16.54
C LYS A 97 11.45 -7.15 -15.88
N ILE A 98 11.44 -6.92 -14.58
CA ILE A 98 12.57 -6.33 -13.84
C ILE A 98 13.50 -7.42 -13.30
N LEU A 99 12.93 -8.49 -12.73
CA LEU A 99 13.66 -9.51 -11.98
C LEU A 99 13.78 -10.86 -12.71
N GLY A 100 13.15 -10.98 -13.87
CA GLY A 100 12.98 -12.24 -14.58
C GLY A 100 11.81 -13.06 -14.02
N VAL A 101 11.45 -14.12 -14.76
CA VAL A 101 10.38 -15.03 -14.35
C VAL A 101 10.91 -15.99 -13.30
N ASN A 102 10.59 -15.73 -12.04
CA ASN A 102 10.87 -16.59 -10.90
C ASN A 102 9.79 -16.42 -9.83
N GLU A 103 9.78 -17.31 -8.84
CA GLU A 103 8.76 -17.31 -7.78
C GLU A 103 8.84 -16.06 -6.90
N ALA A 104 10.05 -15.58 -6.62
CA ALA A 104 10.26 -14.38 -5.83
C ALA A 104 9.67 -13.14 -6.51
N ALA A 105 9.81 -13.02 -7.83
CA ALA A 105 9.25 -11.95 -8.64
C ALA A 105 7.72 -12.06 -8.72
N ALA A 106 7.15 -13.26 -8.67
CA ALA A 106 5.70 -13.42 -8.62
C ALA A 106 5.12 -12.90 -7.29
N ARG A 107 5.81 -13.14 -6.18
CA ARG A 107 5.36 -12.78 -4.83
C ARG A 107 5.74 -11.36 -4.41
N LEU A 108 6.80 -10.79 -4.98
CA LEU A 108 7.30 -9.46 -4.60
C LEU A 108 6.23 -8.36 -4.65
N PRO A 109 5.40 -8.22 -5.70
CA PRO A 109 4.30 -7.26 -5.73
C PRO A 109 3.38 -7.32 -4.52
N ILE A 110 3.13 -8.53 -4.02
CA ILE A 110 2.16 -8.80 -2.96
C ILE A 110 2.79 -8.50 -1.62
N ALA A 111 4.05 -8.89 -1.41
CA ALA A 111 4.82 -8.47 -0.25
C ALA A 111 4.90 -6.95 -0.14
N LEU A 112 5.12 -6.25 -1.27
CA LEU A 112 5.10 -4.78 -1.31
C LEU A 112 3.73 -4.20 -0.98
N ALA A 113 2.64 -4.82 -1.43
CA ALA A 113 1.28 -4.40 -1.09
C ALA A 113 1.00 -4.53 0.43
N VAL A 114 1.49 -5.59 1.07
CA VAL A 114 1.39 -5.75 2.53
C VAL A 114 2.20 -4.67 3.26
N VAL A 115 3.43 -4.40 2.84
CA VAL A 115 4.27 -3.32 3.41
C VAL A 115 3.57 -1.96 3.25
N ALA A 116 3.00 -1.69 2.08
CA ALA A 116 2.23 -0.47 1.83
C ALA A 116 0.99 -0.38 2.75
N THR A 117 0.29 -1.49 2.98
CA THR A 117 -0.85 -1.54 3.90
C THR A 117 -0.44 -1.21 5.33
N VAL A 118 0.67 -1.77 5.82
CA VAL A 118 1.22 -1.48 7.14
C VAL A 118 1.55 0.02 7.29
N ALA A 119 2.19 0.60 6.28
CA ALA A 119 2.51 2.03 6.28
C ALA A 119 1.23 2.89 6.28
N LEU A 120 0.21 2.51 5.51
CA LEU A 120 -1.07 3.22 5.48
C LEU A 120 -1.81 3.12 6.82
N ILE A 121 -1.79 1.98 7.50
CA ILE A 121 -2.37 1.82 8.84
C ILE A 121 -1.70 2.76 9.84
N PHE A 122 -0.37 2.87 9.81
CA PHE A 122 0.35 3.84 10.64
C PHE A 122 -0.13 5.27 10.37
N LEU A 123 -0.19 5.67 9.10
CA LEU A 123 -0.57 7.03 8.71
C LEU A 123 -2.04 7.35 9.05
N ILE A 124 -2.94 6.38 8.90
CA ILE A 124 -4.35 6.52 9.28
C ILE A 124 -4.46 6.65 10.80
N GLY A 125 -3.79 5.77 11.56
CA GLY A 125 -3.83 5.80 13.03
C GLY A 125 -3.19 7.06 13.61
N GLU A 126 -2.15 7.58 12.96
CA GLU A 126 -1.57 8.87 13.27
C GLU A 126 -2.58 10.01 13.08
N LYS A 127 -3.29 10.04 11.95
CA LYS A 127 -4.29 11.09 11.69
C LYS A 127 -5.49 11.04 12.61
N LEU A 128 -5.94 9.84 12.99
CA LEU A 128 -7.11 9.67 13.85
C LEU A 128 -6.82 9.93 15.34
N SER A 129 -5.55 9.80 15.76
CA SER A 129 -5.15 10.07 17.13
C SER A 129 -3.71 10.57 17.19
N ASP A 130 -2.75 9.66 17.31
CA ASP A 130 -1.35 10.00 17.57
C ASP A 130 -0.42 8.97 16.91
N TYR A 131 0.82 9.37 16.62
CA TYR A 131 1.83 8.52 15.98
C TYR A 131 2.10 7.23 16.78
N TRP A 132 1.97 7.24 18.10
CA TRP A 132 2.16 6.05 18.94
C TRP A 132 1.04 5.02 18.74
N ARG A 133 -0.21 5.47 18.61
CA ARG A 133 -1.35 4.58 18.33
C ARG A 133 -1.30 4.05 16.90
N GLY A 134 -0.85 4.87 15.94
CA GLY A 134 -0.54 4.43 14.58
C GLY A 134 0.52 3.33 14.56
N PHE A 135 1.59 3.47 15.34
CA PHE A 135 2.63 2.45 15.49
C PHE A 135 2.08 1.14 16.07
N ILE A 136 1.33 1.21 17.18
CA ILE A 136 0.73 0.02 17.80
C ILE A 136 -0.24 -0.67 16.83
N ALA A 137 -1.09 0.08 16.12
CA ALA A 137 -2.01 -0.49 15.13
C ALA A 137 -1.27 -1.24 14.01
N GLY A 138 -0.18 -0.66 13.50
CA GLY A 138 0.69 -1.32 12.54
C GLY A 138 1.33 -2.59 13.08
N LEU A 139 1.79 -2.57 14.33
CA LEU A 139 2.39 -3.73 14.99
C LEU A 139 1.38 -4.86 15.22
N ILE A 140 0.15 -4.52 15.60
CA ILE A 140 -0.96 -5.49 15.75
C ILE A 140 -1.23 -6.16 14.40
N TYR A 141 -1.34 -5.38 13.32
CA TYR A 141 -1.56 -5.94 11.98
C TYR A 141 -0.42 -6.87 11.55
N LEU A 142 0.83 -6.48 11.81
CA LEU A 142 2.00 -7.29 11.48
C LEU A 142 2.10 -8.58 12.31
N SER A 143 1.59 -8.54 13.55
CA SER A 143 1.57 -9.70 14.45
C SER A 143 0.43 -10.68 14.15
N PHE A 144 -0.53 -10.30 13.30
CA PHE A 144 -1.66 -11.14 12.97
C PHE A 144 -1.24 -12.26 12.02
N CYS A 145 -1.49 -13.53 12.40
CA CYS A 145 -1.10 -14.69 11.59
C CYS A 145 -1.57 -14.61 10.12
N GLY A 146 -2.76 -14.03 9.88
CA GLY A 146 -3.30 -13.86 8.54
C GLY A 146 -2.43 -13.00 7.61
N THR A 147 -1.74 -11.99 8.12
CA THR A 147 -0.88 -11.13 7.28
C THR A 147 0.38 -11.86 6.83
N PHE A 148 0.92 -12.74 7.69
CA PHE A 148 2.02 -13.62 7.33
C PHE A 148 1.65 -14.62 6.23
N LEU A 149 0.46 -15.21 6.31
CA LEU A 149 -0.02 -16.15 5.30
C LEU A 149 -0.32 -15.45 3.97
N LEU A 150 -1.03 -14.32 4.01
CA LEU A 150 -1.42 -13.57 2.81
C LEU A 150 -0.23 -12.94 2.08
N ALA A 151 0.86 -12.63 2.79
CA ALA A 151 2.08 -12.11 2.17
C ALA A 151 2.87 -13.19 1.40
N ARG A 152 2.67 -14.46 1.72
CA ARG A 152 3.40 -15.59 1.11
C ARG A 152 2.67 -16.24 -0.06
N ILE A 153 1.37 -16.01 -0.19
CA ILE A 153 0.56 -16.61 -1.25
C ILE A 153 0.25 -15.54 -2.30
N VAL A 154 0.46 -15.87 -3.58
CA VAL A 154 0.07 -15.01 -4.69
C VAL A 154 -1.44 -14.91 -4.78
N MET A 155 -1.99 -13.83 -4.23
CA MET A 155 -3.42 -13.58 -4.06
C MET A 155 -3.73 -12.09 -4.31
N PRO A 156 -4.89 -11.75 -4.90
CA PRO A 156 -5.29 -10.35 -5.11
C PRO A 156 -5.64 -9.60 -3.82
N GLU A 157 -5.93 -10.30 -2.72
CA GLU A 157 -6.46 -9.77 -1.48
C GLU A 157 -5.56 -8.70 -0.82
N PRO A 158 -4.22 -8.86 -0.75
CA PRO A 158 -3.34 -7.82 -0.19
C PRO A 158 -3.31 -6.55 -1.02
N LEU A 159 -3.41 -6.67 -2.35
CA LEU A 159 -3.44 -5.51 -3.26
C LEU A 159 -4.74 -4.71 -3.09
N VAL A 160 -5.87 -5.41 -2.97
CA VAL A 160 -7.18 -4.79 -2.69
C VAL A 160 -7.16 -4.12 -1.32
N THR A 161 -6.59 -4.77 -0.31
CA THR A 161 -6.47 -4.22 1.05
C THR A 161 -5.65 -2.93 1.06
N ALA A 162 -4.49 -2.92 0.38
CA ALA A 162 -3.65 -1.74 0.24
C ALA A 162 -4.40 -0.59 -0.47
N SER A 163 -5.13 -0.91 -1.53
CA SER A 163 -5.92 0.06 -2.29
C SER A 163 -7.05 0.66 -1.46
N MET A 164 -7.73 -0.17 -0.67
CA MET A 164 -8.82 0.26 0.21
C MET A 164 -8.30 1.13 1.37
N ALA A 165 -7.18 0.73 1.99
CA ALA A 165 -6.51 1.55 3.00
C ALA A 165 -6.04 2.89 2.41
N GLY A 166 -5.53 2.88 1.17
CA GLY A 166 -5.13 4.09 0.46
C GLY A 166 -6.33 5.03 0.22
N ALA A 167 -7.46 4.48 -0.21
CA ALA A 167 -8.70 5.24 -0.39
C ALA A 167 -9.19 5.86 0.92
N MET A 168 -9.16 5.11 2.02
CA MET A 168 -9.50 5.63 3.36
C MET A 168 -8.55 6.76 3.77
N PHE A 169 -7.25 6.59 3.61
CA PHE A 169 -6.26 7.61 3.92
C PHE A 169 -6.47 8.89 3.10
N CYS A 170 -6.68 8.76 1.79
CA CYS A 170 -7.02 9.88 0.92
C CYS A 170 -8.31 10.58 1.39
N GLY A 171 -9.34 9.82 1.78
CA GLY A 171 -10.59 10.35 2.32
C GLY A 171 -10.39 11.19 3.58
N ILE A 172 -9.60 10.69 4.53
CA ILE A 172 -9.26 11.41 5.76
C ILE A 172 -8.47 12.70 5.44
N CYS A 173 -7.46 12.61 4.56
CA CYS A 173 -6.70 13.78 4.11
C CYS A 173 -7.59 14.84 3.43
N GLY A 174 -8.54 14.40 2.60
CA GLY A 174 -9.49 15.26 1.91
C GLY A 174 -10.45 15.96 2.87
N TYR A 175 -10.90 15.27 3.92
CA TYR A 175 -11.78 15.85 4.94
C TYR A 175 -11.09 16.98 5.75
N GLU A 176 -9.83 16.80 6.13
CA GLU A 176 -9.06 17.79 6.88
C GLU A 176 -8.76 19.06 6.06
N ARG A 177 -8.52 18.92 4.74
CA ARG A 177 -8.32 20.06 3.84
C ARG A 177 -9.66 20.70 3.47
N ARG A 178 -10.21 21.54 4.36
CA ARG A 178 -11.49 22.27 4.17
C ARG A 178 -11.65 23.00 2.82
N ARG A 179 -10.55 23.36 2.14
CA ARG A 179 -10.53 24.20 0.93
C ARG A 179 -11.20 23.57 -0.31
N HIS A 180 -11.35 22.24 -0.39
CA HIS A 180 -11.96 21.55 -1.55
C HIS A 180 -13.13 20.62 -1.21
N ARG A 181 -13.76 20.80 -0.03
CA ARG A 181 -14.84 19.93 0.47
C ARG A 181 -16.02 19.79 -0.49
N ARG A 182 -16.29 20.80 -1.34
CA ARG A 182 -17.37 20.75 -2.33
C ARG A 182 -17.01 19.93 -3.57
N MET A 183 -15.74 19.87 -3.98
CA MET A 183 -15.33 19.14 -5.20
C MET A 183 -15.34 17.63 -4.98
N TRP A 184 -14.96 17.17 -3.78
CA TRP A 184 -14.94 15.74 -3.43
C TRP A 184 -16.33 15.08 -3.41
N PHE A 185 -17.36 15.82 -3.00
CA PHE A 185 -18.75 15.34 -3.02
C PHE A 185 -19.50 15.71 -4.31
N ALA A 186 -18.93 16.55 -5.17
CA ALA A 186 -19.59 16.98 -6.39
C ALA A 186 -19.44 15.96 -7.54
N GLY A 187 -18.46 15.06 -7.50
CA GLY A 187 -18.28 14.07 -8.58
C GLY A 187 -18.18 14.72 -9.96
N VAL A 188 -17.51 15.89 -10.05
CA VAL A 188 -17.19 16.59 -11.30
C VAL A 188 -15.69 16.55 -11.51
#